data_AF-A0A258GD85-F1
#
_entry.id   AF-A0A258GD85-F1
#
_cell.length_a   1.000
_cell.length_b   1.000
_cell.length_c   1.000
_cell.angle_alpha   90.00
_cell.angle_beta   90.00
_cell.angle_gamma   90.00
#
_symmetry.space_group_name_H-M   'P 1'
#
loop_
_entity.id
_entity.type
_entity.pdbx_description
1 polymer ?
#
loop_
_entity_poly.entity_id
_entity_poly.type
_entity_poly.pdbx_seq_one_letter_code
_entity_poly.pdbx_strand_id
1 'polypeptide(L)'
;MTVTDELIDRLSSETGRRLTERARNGRRRALAKISRCCVVVTLDGQTTREELFDHTPTIAQILDRVGPDAFVVSIGMRRRPLRERIRLALAAE
;
A
#
# COMPACT_ATOMS: atom_id res chain seq x y z
N MET A 1 12.30 -18.55 -39.68
CA MET A 1 12.59 -18.50 -38.24
C MET A 1 11.67 -19.50 -37.55
N THR A 2 12.16 -20.68 -37.21
CA THR A 2 11.37 -21.69 -36.49
C THR A 2 11.39 -21.34 -35.01
N VAL A 3 10.21 -21.02 -34.46
CA VAL A 3 10.03 -20.80 -33.03
C VAL A 3 10.21 -22.15 -32.35
N THR A 4 11.20 -22.27 -31.47
CA THR A 4 11.49 -23.49 -30.70
C THR A 4 10.59 -23.58 -29.47
N ASP A 5 10.29 -24.79 -29.02
CA ASP A 5 9.42 -25.03 -27.85
C ASP A 5 9.92 -24.32 -26.57
N GLU A 6 11.24 -24.20 -26.42
CA GLU A 6 11.86 -23.44 -25.32
C GLU A 6 11.50 -21.94 -25.35
N LEU A 7 11.35 -21.37 -26.54
CA LEU A 7 10.97 -19.97 -26.74
C LEU A 7 9.48 -19.75 -26.41
N ILE A 8 8.63 -20.74 -26.72
CA ILE A 8 7.20 -20.74 -26.39
C ILE A 8 7.00 -20.82 -24.87
N ASP A 9 7.77 -21.66 -24.19
CA ASP A 9 7.65 -21.86 -22.74
C ASP A 9 8.18 -20.64 -21.95
N ARG A 10 9.26 -20.01 -22.42
CA ARG A 10 9.75 -18.72 -21.89
C ARG A 10 8.74 -17.59 -22.10
N LEU A 11 8.12 -17.49 -23.27
CA LEU A 11 7.09 -16.47 -23.53
C LEU A 11 5.83 -16.69 -22.67
N SER A 12 5.44 -17.95 -22.45
CA SER A 12 4.29 -18.30 -21.62
C SER A 12 4.53 -17.96 -20.15
N SER A 13 5.71 -18.27 -19.62
CA SER A 13 6.10 -17.93 -18.25
C SER A 13 6.28 -16.42 -18.04
N GLU A 14 6.84 -15.69 -19.00
CA GLU A 14 6.96 -14.23 -18.95
C GLU A 14 5.58 -13.55 -19.02
N THR A 15 4.69 -14.04 -19.88
CA THR A 15 3.31 -13.55 -19.97
C THR A 15 2.55 -13.77 -18.65
N GLY A 16 2.73 -14.94 -18.02
CA GLY A 16 2.17 -15.22 -16.70
C GLY A 16 2.69 -14.30 -15.59
N ARG A 17 4.00 -13.97 -15.61
CA ARG A 17 4.59 -13.00 -14.68
C ARG A 17 4.00 -11.61 -14.86
N ARG A 18 3.89 -11.13 -16.11
CA ARG A 18 3.30 -9.81 -16.42
C ARG A 18 1.84 -9.72 -15.99
N LEU A 19 1.04 -10.77 -16.22
CA LEU A 19 -0.36 -10.82 -15.76
C LEU A 19 -0.44 -10.79 -14.23
N THR A 20 0.41 -11.54 -13.54
CA THR A 20 0.48 -11.54 -12.08
C THR A 20 0.86 -10.17 -11.52
N GLU A 21 1.85 -9.51 -12.12
CA GLU A 21 2.25 -8.15 -11.74
C GLU A 21 1.12 -7.15 -11.98
N ARG A 22 0.42 -7.25 -13.12
CA ARG A 22 -0.74 -6.41 -13.41
C ARG A 22 -1.85 -6.60 -12.38
N ALA A 23 -2.17 -7.84 -12.01
CA ALA A 23 -3.15 -8.14 -10.96
C ALA A 23 -2.71 -7.59 -9.60
N ARG A 24 -1.43 -7.76 -9.21
CA ARG A 24 -0.87 -7.18 -7.98
C ARG A 24 -0.92 -5.66 -7.97
N ASN A 25 -0.64 -5.02 -9.10
CA ASN A 25 -0.70 -3.57 -9.26
C ASN A 25 -2.15 -3.06 -9.17
N GLY A 26 -3.09 -3.74 -9.83
CA GLY A 26 -4.52 -3.46 -9.71
C GLY A 26 -5.00 -3.55 -8.26
N ARG A 27 -4.63 -4.64 -7.56
CA ARG A 27 -4.97 -4.83 -6.14
C ARG A 27 -4.37 -3.74 -5.26
N ARG A 28 -3.09 -3.39 -5.45
CA ARG A 28 -2.42 -2.30 -4.70
C ARG A 28 -3.13 -0.96 -4.88
N ARG A 29 -3.49 -0.61 -6.13
CA ARG A 29 -4.24 0.62 -6.44
C ARG A 29 -5.63 0.61 -5.80
N ALA A 30 -6.35 -0.52 -5.87
CA ALA A 30 -7.67 -0.64 -5.26
C ALA A 30 -7.60 -0.52 -3.73
N LEU A 31 -6.63 -1.17 -3.10
CA LEU A 31 -6.42 -1.09 -1.65
C LEU A 31 -6.05 0.33 -1.21
N ALA A 32 -5.13 1.00 -1.90
CA ALA A 32 -4.76 2.39 -1.59
C ALA A 32 -5.96 3.36 -1.61
N LYS A 33 -6.98 3.09 -2.43
CA LYS A 33 -8.22 3.89 -2.48
C LYS A 33 -9.16 3.65 -1.31
N ILE A 34 -9.15 2.44 -0.73
CA ILE A 34 -10.13 2.03 0.30
C ILE A 34 -9.54 1.90 1.70
N SER A 35 -8.23 1.98 1.85
CA SER A 35 -7.54 1.94 3.13
C SER A 35 -6.53 3.08 3.28
N ARG A 36 -6.12 3.32 4.53
CA ARG A 36 -5.04 4.21 4.95
C ARG A 36 -4.06 3.40 5.78
N CYS A 37 -2.80 3.79 5.79
CA CYS A 37 -1.82 3.23 6.71
C CYS A 37 -1.99 3.94 8.06
N CYS A 38 -2.15 3.17 9.14
CA CYS A 38 -2.17 3.66 10.51
C CYS A 38 -0.86 3.22 11.17
N VAL A 39 -0.11 4.20 11.65
CA VAL A 39 1.11 3.99 12.43
C VAL A 39 0.81 4.39 13.86
N VAL A 40 0.85 3.42 14.77
CA VAL A 40 0.68 3.69 16.20
C VAL A 40 2.06 3.97 16.77
N VAL A 41 2.21 5.12 17.41
CA VAL A 41 3.48 5.54 18.03
C VAL A 41 3.29 5.88 19.50
N THR A 42 4.39 5.86 20.25
CA THR A 42 4.49 6.30 21.64
C THR A 42 5.77 7.11 21.84
N LEU A 43 5.74 8.07 22.76
CA LEU A 43 6.92 8.86 23.15
C LEU A 43 7.46 8.45 24.53
N ASP A 44 6.61 7.90 25.38
CA ASP A 44 6.87 7.59 26.79
C ASP A 44 6.79 6.08 27.10
N GLY A 45 6.46 5.26 26.10
CA GLY A 45 6.24 3.82 26.26
C GLY A 45 4.91 3.46 26.94
N GLN A 46 4.05 4.43 27.24
CA GLN A 46 2.78 4.24 27.94
C GLN A 46 1.60 4.75 27.10
N THR A 47 1.68 6.00 26.66
CA THR A 47 0.64 6.67 25.89
C THR A 47 0.86 6.41 24.40
N THR A 48 -0.17 5.92 23.72
CA THR A 48 -0.14 5.70 22.28
C THR A 48 -0.96 6.74 21.54
N ARG A 49 -0.49 7.12 20.34
CA ARG A 49 -1.23 7.96 19.39
C ARG A 49 -1.21 7.32 18.01
N GLU A 50 -2.28 7.56 17.26
CA GLU A 50 -2.42 7.08 15.88
C GLU A 50 -2.04 8.17 14.88
N GLU A 51 -1.18 7.81 13.93
CA GLU A 51 -0.83 8.66 12.79
C GLU A 51 -1.34 8.01 11.50
N LEU A 52 -2.22 8.72 10.81
CA LEU A 52 -2.86 8.23 9.59
C LEU A 52 -2.15 8.79 8.35
N PHE A 53 -1.80 7.88 7.44
CA PHE A 53 -1.18 8.18 6.16
C PHE A 53 -2.06 7.65 5.02
N ASP A 54 -2.29 8.47 4.00
CA ASP A 54 -3.11 8.09 2.84
C ASP A 54 -2.49 6.97 2.00
N HIS A 55 -1.17 6.85 2.05
CA HIS A 55 -0.37 5.81 1.42
C HIS A 55 0.58 5.20 2.44
N THR A 56 1.22 4.08 2.10
CA THR A 56 2.27 3.51 2.95
C THR A 56 3.41 4.53 3.05
N PRO A 57 3.70 5.09 4.24
CA PRO A 57 4.73 6.10 4.39
C PRO A 57 6.14 5.49 4.35
N THR A 58 7.13 6.28 3.99
CA THR A 58 8.53 5.96 4.22
C THR A 58 8.92 6.24 5.67
N ILE A 59 10.05 5.69 6.13
CA ILE A 59 10.57 5.98 7.48
C ILE A 59 10.81 7.49 7.64
N ALA A 60 11.36 8.16 6.62
CA ALA A 60 11.56 9.61 6.65
C ALA A 60 10.24 10.38 6.83
N GLN A 61 9.18 10.00 6.11
CA GLN A 61 7.87 10.63 6.25
C GLN A 61 7.23 10.39 7.63
N ILE A 62 7.51 9.24 8.25
CA ILE A 62 7.11 9.00 9.64
C ILE A 62 7.87 9.97 10.53
N LEU A 63 9.21 9.98 10.47
CA LEU A 63 10.08 10.85 11.26
C LEU A 63 9.69 12.33 11.17
N ASP A 64 9.44 12.84 9.96
CA ASP A 64 9.03 14.23 9.73
C ASP A 64 7.73 14.60 10.46
N ARG A 65 6.83 13.63 10.64
CA ARG A 65 5.53 13.85 11.28
C ARG A 65 5.56 13.61 12.79
N VAL A 66 6.28 12.59 13.25
CA VAL A 66 6.24 12.15 14.67
C VAL A 66 7.42 12.63 15.50
N GLY A 67 8.51 13.03 14.86
CA GLY A 67 9.79 13.35 15.49
C GLY A 67 10.72 12.13 15.65
N PRO A 68 12.03 12.36 15.84
CA PRO A 68 13.02 11.29 15.96
C PRO A 68 12.89 10.47 17.25
N ASP A 69 12.29 11.03 18.30
CA ASP A 69 12.19 10.40 19.62
C ASP A 69 10.96 9.50 19.78
N ALA A 70 10.19 9.29 18.71
CA ALA A 70 9.01 8.45 18.76
C ALA A 70 9.32 6.97 18.46
N PHE A 71 8.73 6.09 19.26
CA PHE A 71 8.76 4.65 19.04
C PHE A 71 7.54 4.19 18.27
N VAL A 72 7.75 3.39 17.22
CA VAL A 72 6.66 2.76 16.47
C VAL A 72 6.23 1.49 17.20
N VAL A 73 4.95 1.43 17.59
CA VAL A 73 4.34 0.29 18.29
C VAL A 73 3.77 -0.70 17.28
N SER A 74 3.03 -0.21 16.28
CA SER A 74 2.46 -1.06 15.23
C SER A 74 2.19 -0.29 13.94
N ILE A 75 2.18 -1.02 12.82
CA ILE A 75 1.81 -0.50 11.50
C ILE A 75 0.73 -1.41 10.92
N GLY A 76 -0.40 -0.83 10.53
CA GLY A 76 -1.53 -1.57 9.97
C GLY A 76 -2.24 -0.82 8.85
N MET A 77 -2.93 -1.56 7.98
CA MET A 77 -3.84 -0.97 7.01
C MET A 77 -5.24 -0.89 7.61
N ARG A 78 -5.77 0.33 7.74
CA ARG A 78 -7.13 0.58 8.24
C ARG A 78 -8.05 0.96 7.11
N ARG A 79 -9.24 0.36 7.05
CA ARG A 79 -10.23 0.68 6.02
C ARG A 79 -10.75 2.11 6.22
N ARG A 80 -10.85 2.89 5.14
CA ARG A 80 -11.48 4.22 5.15
C ARG A 80 -12.97 4.07 5.48
N PRO A 81 -13.58 5.00 6.25
CA PRO A 81 -15.01 5.03 6.48
C PRO A 81 -15.81 5.05 5.17
N LEU A 82 -17.02 4.48 5.18
CA LEU A 82 -17.86 4.37 3.98
C LEU A 82 -18.12 5.74 3.32
N ARG A 83 -18.46 6.76 4.13
CA ARG A 83 -18.71 8.13 3.64
C ARG A 83 -17.53 8.71 2.87
N GLU A 84 -16.32 8.48 3.36
CA GLU A 84 -15.11 8.96 2.72
C GLU A 84 -14.84 8.24 1.40
N ARG A 85 -15.08 6.92 1.36
CA ARG A 85 -14.94 6.12 0.14
C ARG A 85 -15.92 6.57 -0.95
N ILE A 86 -17.16 6.90 -0.60
CA ILE A 86 -18.15 7.42 -1.54
C ILE A 86 -17.70 8.77 -2.09
N ARG A 87 -17.25 9.68 -1.22
CA ARG A 87 -16.73 10.99 -1.64
C ARG A 87 -15.55 10.87 -2.62
N LEU A 88 -14.60 9.98 -2.35
CA LEU A 88 -13.45 9.75 -3.23
C LEU A 88 -13.84 9.12 -4.57
N ALA A 89 -14.91 8.32 -4.62
CA ALA A 89 -15.43 7.77 -5.87
C ALA A 89 -16.06 8.87 -6.74
N LEU A 90 -16.87 9.75 -6.13
CA LEU A 90 -17.51 10.88 -6.82
C LEU A 90 -16.52 11.93 -7.30
N ALA A 91 -15.40 12.13 -6.61
CA ALA A 91 -14.35 13.07 -7.01
C ALA A 91 -13.43 12.53 -8.13
N ALA A 92 -13.59 11.26 -8.54
CA ALA A 92 -12.77 10.61 -9.56
C ALA A 92 -13.51 10.41 -10.89
N GLU A 93 -14.78 10.82 -10.96
CA GLU A 93 -15.58 10.99 -12.20
C GLU A 93 -15.39 12.41 -12.75
#